data_AF-A0A1H9GDG6-F1
#
_entry.id   AF-A0A1H9GDG6-F1
#
_cell.length_a   1.000
_cell.length_b   1.000
_cell.length_c   1.000
_cell.angle_alpha   90.00
_cell.angle_beta   90.00
_cell.angle_gamma   90.00
#
_symmetry.space_group_name_H-M   'P 1'
#
loop_
_entity.id
_entity.type
_entity.pdbx_description
1 polymer ?
#
loop_
_entity_poly.entity_id
_entity_poly.type
_entity_poly.pdbx_seq_one_letter_code
_entity_poly.pdbx_strand_id
1 'polypeptide(L)' 'MPDSITITKAPIGGRYVVTFEPRSISWPSLEFRAHGEAMRCAEARRQVHGWPIEDKTGEGRTNG' A
#
# COMPACT_ATOMS: atom_id res chain seq x y z
N MET A 1 -13.04 3.71 9.98
CA MET A 1 -12.08 4.48 9.17
C MET A 1 -10.79 3.70 9.18
N PRO A 2 -10.05 3.61 8.06
CA PRO A 2 -8.74 2.98 8.09
C PRO A 2 -7.84 3.65 9.12
N ASP A 3 -6.93 2.89 9.68
CA ASP A 3 -5.88 3.35 10.56
C ASP A 3 -4.49 2.96 10.06
N SER A 4 -4.40 2.15 9.00
CA SER A 4 -3.14 1.67 8.45
C SER A 4 -3.25 1.35 6.96
N ILE A 5 -2.10 1.33 6.28
CA ILE A 5 -1.97 1.04 4.86
C ILE A 5 -0.98 -0.10 4.69
N THR A 6 -1.36 -1.17 4.00
CA THR A 6 -0.45 -2.26 3.65
C THR A 6 -0.19 -2.26 2.15
N ILE A 7 1.07 -2.42 1.74
CA ILE A 7 1.43 -2.66 0.34
C ILE A 7 1.87 -4.12 0.21
N THR A 8 1.21 -4.88 -0.67
CA THR A 8 1.58 -6.26 -0.99
C THR A 8 1.86 -6.42 -2.48
N LYS A 9 2.64 -7.43 -2.85
CA LYS A 9 2.78 -7.85 -4.25
C LYS A 9 1.76 -8.96 -4.51
N ALA A 10 0.94 -8.80 -5.54
CA ALA A 10 0.02 -9.82 -5.97
C ALA A 10 0.82 -11.08 -6.36
N PRO A 11 0.40 -12.28 -5.90
CA PRO A 11 1.14 -13.52 -6.18
C PRO A 11 1.17 -13.87 -7.67
N ILE A 12 0.22 -13.33 -8.45
CA ILE A 12 0.10 -13.54 -9.89
C ILE A 12 -0.07 -12.18 -10.58
N GLY A 13 0.59 -11.99 -11.71
CA GLY A 13 0.43 -10.80 -12.56
C GLY A 13 1.34 -9.61 -12.22
N GLY A 14 2.24 -9.74 -11.24
CA GLY A 14 3.29 -8.75 -10.97
C GLY A 14 2.79 -7.37 -10.53
N ARG A 15 1.56 -7.30 -10.00
CA ARG A 15 0.94 -6.05 -9.52
C ARG A 15 1.23 -5.81 -8.05
N TYR A 16 1.10 -4.55 -7.64
CA TYR A 16 1.22 -4.10 -6.27
C TYR A 16 -0.15 -3.65 -5.79
N VAL A 17 -0.56 -4.12 -4.61
CA VAL A 17 -1.87 -3.85 -4.04
C VAL A 17 -1.69 -3.00 -2.79
N VAL A 18 -2.29 -1.82 -2.80
CA VAL A 18 -2.43 -0.96 -1.62
C VAL A 18 -3.75 -1.31 -0.96
N THR A 19 -3.70 -1.76 0.29
CA THR A 19 -4.88 -2.09 1.09
C THR A 19 -4.98 -1.14 2.27
N PHE A 20 -6.18 -0.61 2.51
CA PHE A 20 -6.49 0.23 3.66
C PHE A 20 -7.14 -0.63 4.74
N GLU A 21 -6.55 -0.68 5.93
CA GLU A 21 -7.02 -1.51 7.03
C GLU A 21 -7.59 -0.65 8.17
N PRO A 22 -8.70 -1.05 8.82
CA PRO A 22 -9.57 -2.18 8.44
C PRO A 22 -10.29 -1.94 7.10
N ARG A 23 -10.38 -3.00 6.29
CA ARG A 23 -11.04 -2.94 4.97
C ARG A 23 -12.49 -2.45 5.07
N SER A 24 -12.87 -1.60 4.13
CA SER A 24 -14.22 -1.05 4.02
C SER A 24 -14.57 -0.78 2.56
N ILE A 25 -15.86 -0.84 2.22
CA ILE A 25 -16.36 -0.48 0.88
C ILE A 25 -16.02 0.98 0.53
N SER A 26 -15.98 1.87 1.53
CA SER A 26 -15.57 3.28 1.33
C SER A 26 -14.07 3.44 1.05
N TRP A 27 -13.27 2.40 1.28
CA TRP A 27 -11.82 2.39 1.13
C TRP A 27 -11.36 1.10 0.43
N PRO A 28 -11.65 0.95 -0.87
CA PRO A 28 -11.27 -0.23 -1.63
C PRO A 28 -9.75 -0.30 -1.78
N SER A 29 -9.23 -1.53 -1.89
CA SER A 29 -7.84 -1.75 -2.28
C SER A 29 -7.60 -1.21 -3.69
N LEU A 30 -6.38 -0.72 -3.93
CA LEU A 30 -5.95 -0.15 -5.21
C LEU A 30 -4.81 -0.97 -5.79
N GLU A 31 -4.86 -1.23 -7.11
CA GLU A 31 -3.84 -1.99 -7.82
C GLU A 31 -2.96 -1.10 -8.69
N PHE A 32 -1.67 -1.36 -8.68
CA PHE A 32 -0.65 -0.64 -9.44
C PHE A 32 0.28 -1.60 -10.17
N ARG A 33 0.87 -1.16 -11.28
CA ARG A 33 1.85 -1.98 -12.03
C ARG A 33 3.26 -1.87 -11.48
N ALA A 34 3.60 -0.74 -10.86
CA ALA A 34 4.92 -0.52 -10.27
C ALA A 34 4.83 -0.25 -8.76
N HIS A 35 5.83 -0.75 -8.01
CA HIS A 35 5.97 -0.50 -6.58
C HIS A 35 5.96 0.99 -6.25
N GLY A 36 6.72 1.78 -6.99
CA GLY A 36 6.81 3.23 -6.78
C GLY A 36 5.50 3.99 -7.01
N GLU A 37 4.54 3.44 -7.77
CA GLU A 37 3.19 4.02 -7.88
C GLU A 37 2.36 3.70 -6.64
N ALA A 38 2.40 2.44 -6.19
CA ALA A 38 1.74 2.02 -4.96
C ALA A 38 2.26 2.80 -3.74
N MET A 39 3.59 2.98 -3.64
CA MET A 39 4.22 3.71 -2.56
C MET A 39 3.85 5.20 -2.57
N ARG A 40 3.82 5.84 -3.75
CA ARG A 40 3.35 7.23 -3.87
C ARG A 40 1.89 7.39 -3.44
N CYS A 41 1.04 6.43 -3.78
CA CYS A 41 -0.36 6.43 -3.32
C CYS A 41 -0.45 6.29 -1.81
N ALA A 42 0.27 5.34 -1.21
CA ALA A 42 0.28 5.13 0.23
C ALA A 42 0.80 6.35 0.98
N GLU A 43 1.89 6.96 0.51
CA GLU A 43 2.48 8.16 1.13
C GLU A 43 1.54 9.37 1.03
N ALA A 44 0.86 9.57 -0.11
CA ALA A 44 -0.16 10.63 -0.23
C ALA A 44 -1.29 10.44 0.80
N ARG A 45 -1.71 9.19 1.06
CA ARG A 45 -2.73 8.89 2.06
C ARG A 45 -2.22 9.07 3.49
N ARG A 46 -0.98 8.68 3.76
CA ARG A 46 -0.31 8.94 5.04
C ARG A 46 -0.18 10.42 5.34
N GLN A 47 0.16 11.24 4.35
CA GLN A 47 0.28 12.69 4.52
C GLN A 47 -1.07 13.34 4.90
N VAL A 48 -2.18 12.84 4.34
CA VAL A 48 -3.52 13.38 4.62
C VAL A 48 -4.10 12.86 5.93
N HIS A 49 -3.88 11.57 6.26
CA HIS A 49 -4.58 10.91 7.36
C HIS A 49 -3.68 10.47 8.52
N GLY A 50 -2.37 10.49 8.37
CA GLY A 50 -1.40 10.02 9.36
C GLY A 50 -1.26 8.51 9.47
N TRP A 51 -1.88 7.73 8.58
CA TRP A 51 -1.87 6.26 8.66
C TRP A 51 -0.48 5.67 8.41
N PRO A 52 0.05 4.81 9.30
CA PRO A 52 1.29 4.07 9.05
C PRO A 52 1.20 3.22 7.79
N ILE A 53 2.33 3.08 7.11
CA ILE A 53 2.49 2.25 5.92
C ILE A 53 3.35 1.04 6.27
N GLU A 54 2.83 -0.15 5.99
CA GLU A 54 3.56 -1.41 6.08
C GLU A 54 3.81 -1.97 4.67
N ASP A 55 5.06 -1.90 4.21
CA ASP A 55 5.46 -2.47 2.92
C ASP A 55 5.88 -3.94 3.08
N LYS A 56 5.03 -4.86 2.59
CA LYS A 56 5.24 -6.31 2.60
C LYS A 56 5.69 -6.85 1.24
N THR A 57 6.09 -5.98 0.31
CA THR A 57 6.55 -6.39 -1.03
C THR A 57 7.97 -6.97 -1.01
N GLY A 58 8.71 -6.75 0.08
CA GLY A 58 10.12 -7.11 0.21
C GLY A 58 11.07 -6.11 -0.45
N GLU A 59 10.58 -5.15 -1.24
CA GLU A 59 11.40 -4.16 -1.93
C GLU A 59 11.83 -3.00 -1.01
N GLY A 60 11.02 -2.67 0.01
CA GLY A 60 11.36 -1.66 1.02
C GLY A 60 12.42 -2.07 2.06
N ARG A 61 12.97 -3.30 1.99
CA ARG A 61 13.94 -3.84 2.97
C ARG A 61 15.39 -3.91 2.48
N THR A 62 15.76 -3.24 1.40
CA THR A 62 17.17 -3.02 1.05
C THR A 62 17.65 -1.70 1.62
N ASN A 63 17.97 -1.66 2.91
CA ASN A 63 18.95 -0.72 3.43
C ASN A 63 20.02 -1.54 4.13
N GLY A 64 21.20 -1.58 3.50
CA GLY A 64 22.46 -1.88 4.18
C GLY A 64 22.97 -0.68 4.96
#